data_AF-M1D252-F1
#
_entry.id   AF-M1D252-F1
#
_cell.length_a   1.000
_cell.length_b   1.000
_cell.length_c   1.000
_cell.angle_alpha   90.00
_cell.angle_beta   90.00
_cell.angle_gamma   90.00
#
_symmetry.space_group_name_H-M   'P 1'
#
loop_
_entity.id
_entity.type
_entity.pdbx_description
1 polymer ?
#
loop_
_entity_poly.entity_id
_entity_poly.type
_entity_poly.pdbx_seq_one_letter_code
_entity_poly.pdbx_strand_id
1 'polypeptide(L)'
;MPWLALPFGDERKTYLSRLFKVRGIPTLVAVGPSGKTVTTGARNLIMSHGAKAFPFTEERMKEIEAETAEMAKGWPEKIMHKLHEHELLLSKRSAYNCDVCDEAGQIWSFYCEECDFDMHPKCALEEKKESNMDTEEDQKDQGKEEQKANEGWICDGEVCFKG
;
A
#
# COMPACT_ATOMS: atom_id res chain seq x y z
N MET A 1 0.61 9.49 -20.26
CA MET A 1 1.70 9.24 -19.28
C MET A 1 2.87 10.15 -19.62
N PRO A 2 3.33 11.03 -18.72
CA PRO A 2 4.36 12.03 -19.04
C PRO A 2 5.80 11.50 -18.83
N TRP A 3 6.11 10.26 -19.24
CA TRP A 3 7.47 9.71 -19.15
C TRP A 3 7.93 9.08 -20.46
N LEU A 4 9.26 9.02 -20.63
CA LEU A 4 9.89 8.38 -21.77
C LEU A 4 9.77 6.86 -21.67
N ALA A 5 9.67 6.20 -22.82
CA ALA A 5 9.65 4.75 -22.94
C ALA A 5 10.65 4.31 -24.00
N LEU A 6 11.20 3.11 -23.83
CA LEU A 6 11.90 2.45 -24.93
C LEU A 6 10.88 2.10 -26.03
N PRO A 7 11.24 2.24 -27.32
CA PRO A 7 10.42 1.72 -28.41
C PRO A 7 10.07 0.25 -28.20
N PHE A 8 8.91 -0.15 -28.71
CA PHE A 8 8.51 -1.55 -28.65
C PHE A 8 9.49 -2.42 -29.45
N GLY A 9 9.93 -3.54 -28.86
CA GLY A 9 10.90 -4.45 -29.49
C GLY A 9 12.37 -4.02 -29.36
N ASP A 10 12.68 -2.92 -28.67
CA ASP A 10 14.06 -2.46 -28.50
C ASP A 10 14.93 -3.50 -27.74
N GLU A 11 16.03 -3.91 -28.37
CA GLU A 11 16.94 -4.94 -27.85
C GLU A 11 17.61 -4.54 -26.52
N ARG A 12 17.72 -3.23 -26.25
CA ARG A 12 18.27 -2.72 -24.99
C ARG A 12 17.46 -3.17 -23.79
N LYS A 13 16.17 -3.51 -23.96
CA LYS A 13 15.35 -4.09 -22.89
C LYS A 13 16.00 -5.34 -22.30
N THR A 14 16.46 -6.27 -23.14
CA THR A 14 17.09 -7.52 -22.70
C THR A 14 18.42 -7.27 -21.99
N TYR A 15 19.22 -6.34 -22.51
CA TYR A 15 20.48 -5.92 -21.87
C TYR A 15 20.23 -5.32 -20.48
N LEU A 16 19.29 -4.37 -20.37
CA LEU A 16 18.95 -3.71 -19.11
C LEU A 16 18.36 -4.69 -18.08
N SER A 17 17.50 -5.61 -18.51
CA SER A 17 16.97 -6.67 -17.63
C SER A 17 18.09 -7.53 -17.04
N ARG A 18 19.11 -7.89 -17.83
CA ARG A 18 20.27 -8.67 -17.34
C ARG A 18 21.16 -7.82 -16.43
N LEU A 19 21.48 -6.59 -16.84
CA LEU A 19 22.33 -5.66 -16.11
C LEU A 19 21.80 -5.41 -14.69
N PHE A 20 20.50 -5.11 -14.58
CA PHE A 20 19.85 -4.84 -13.30
C PHE A 20 19.25 -6.08 -12.63
N LYS A 21 19.47 -7.27 -13.20
CA LYS A 21 18.97 -8.55 -12.69
C LYS A 21 17.45 -8.53 -12.43
N VAL A 22 16.69 -7.96 -13.36
CA VAL A 22 15.22 -7.89 -13.28
C VAL A 22 14.64 -9.28 -13.46
N ARG A 23 14.10 -9.86 -12.37
CA ARG A 23 13.49 -11.20 -12.36
C ARG A 23 11.97 -11.20 -12.43
N GLY A 24 11.35 -10.04 -12.20
CA GLY A 24 9.90 -9.88 -12.18
C GLY A 24 9.51 -8.41 -12.29
N ILE A 25 8.22 -8.17 -12.54
CA ILE A 25 7.63 -6.84 -12.59
C ILE A 25 6.63 -6.67 -11.43
N PRO A 26 6.46 -5.45 -10.90
CA PRO A 26 7.18 -4.22 -11.23
C PRO A 26 8.58 -4.15 -10.59
N THR A 27 9.59 -3.66 -11.33
CA THR A 27 10.93 -3.33 -10.82
C THR A 27 11.26 -1.88 -11.18
N LEU A 28 11.81 -1.12 -10.23
CA LEU A 28 12.25 0.26 -10.43
C LEU A 28 13.69 0.43 -9.97
N VAL A 29 14.53 0.94 -10.86
CA VAL A 29 15.95 1.25 -10.59
C VAL A 29 16.11 2.76 -10.66
N ALA A 30 16.68 3.36 -9.62
CA ALA A 30 17.04 4.78 -9.60
C ALA A 30 18.45 4.95 -10.16
N VAL A 31 18.58 5.76 -11.22
CA VAL A 31 19.86 6.13 -11.84
C VAL A 31 20.05 7.63 -11.66
N GLY A 32 21.20 8.04 -11.17
CA GLY A 32 21.53 9.44 -10.92
C GLY A 32 21.92 10.19 -12.20
N PRO A 33 22.05 11.53 -12.14
CA PRO A 33 22.44 12.35 -13.30
C PRO A 33 23.79 11.95 -13.93
N SER A 34 24.67 11.31 -13.16
CA SER A 34 25.96 10.79 -13.63
C SER A 34 25.86 9.50 -14.45
N GLY A 35 24.65 8.94 -14.62
CA GLY A 35 24.42 7.63 -15.23
C GLY A 35 24.74 6.45 -14.32
N LYS A 36 25.17 6.69 -13.07
CA LYS A 36 25.43 5.65 -12.08
C LYS A 36 24.14 5.24 -11.36
N THR A 37 24.06 3.97 -11.00
CA THR A 37 22.94 3.44 -10.20
C THR A 37 22.99 4.01 -8.79
N VAL A 38 21.89 4.59 -8.33
CA VAL A 38 21.70 5.03 -6.94
C VAL A 38 21.17 3.85 -6.11
N THR A 39 20.10 3.20 -6.58
CA THR A 39 19.56 2.00 -5.92
C THR A 39 18.73 1.16 -6.88
N THR A 40 18.77 -0.16 -6.70
CA THR A 40 17.87 -1.12 -7.38
C THR A 40 16.62 -1.43 -6.57
N GLY A 41 16.53 -0.94 -5.33
CA GLY A 41 15.40 -1.15 -4.41
C GLY A 41 14.37 -0.02 -4.41
N ALA A 42 14.43 0.92 -5.37
CA ALA A 42 13.60 2.13 -5.37
C ALA A 42 12.08 1.83 -5.29
N ARG A 43 11.64 0.73 -5.92
CA ARG A 43 10.24 0.28 -5.87
C ARG A 43 9.73 0.10 -4.44
N ASN A 44 10.49 -0.59 -3.59
CA ASN A 44 10.08 -0.85 -2.21
C ASN A 44 10.11 0.43 -1.37
N LEU A 45 11.11 1.27 -1.59
CA LEU A 45 11.24 2.55 -0.89
C LEU A 45 10.06 3.48 -1.17
N ILE A 46 9.63 3.57 -2.44
CA ILE A 46 8.47 4.36 -2.83
C ILE A 46 7.18 3.75 -2.29
N MET A 47 7.05 2.43 -2.24
CA MET A 47 5.86 1.80 -1.67
C MET A 47 5.71 2.06 -0.17
N SER A 48 6.82 2.00 0.58
CA SER A 48 6.79 2.23 2.04
C SER A 48 6.70 3.70 2.42
N HIS A 49 7.36 4.59 1.67
CA HIS A 49 7.59 5.98 2.10
C HIS A 49 7.11 7.04 1.09
N GLY A 50 6.57 6.62 -0.05
CA GLY A 50 6.12 7.51 -1.12
C GLY A 50 7.23 8.42 -1.64
N ALA A 51 6.86 9.68 -1.94
CA ALA A 51 7.80 10.70 -2.44
C ALA A 51 8.92 11.05 -1.44
N LYS A 52 8.73 10.78 -0.14
CA LYS A 52 9.74 11.07 0.90
C LYS A 52 11.02 10.24 0.75
N ALA A 53 10.95 9.13 0.01
CA ALA A 53 12.11 8.28 -0.28
C ALA A 53 13.13 8.95 -1.21
N PHE A 54 12.71 9.92 -2.03
CA PHE A 54 13.61 10.69 -2.86
C PHE A 54 14.51 11.56 -1.97
N PRO A 55 15.83 11.73 -2.27
CA PRO A 55 16.55 11.29 -3.47
C PRO A 55 17.20 9.90 -3.40
N PHE A 56 16.76 9.01 -2.50
CA PHE A 56 17.33 7.67 -2.29
C PHE A 56 18.83 7.69 -1.91
N THR A 57 19.31 8.79 -1.33
CA THR A 57 20.67 8.90 -0.81
C THR A 57 20.79 8.17 0.52
N GLU A 58 22.00 7.72 0.85
CA GLU A 58 22.24 7.05 2.13
C GLU A 58 21.84 7.90 3.34
N GLU A 59 22.09 9.21 3.30
CA GLU A 59 21.69 10.16 4.34
C GLU A 59 20.16 10.20 4.49
N ARG A 60 19.42 10.33 3.38
CA ARG A 60 17.96 10.34 3.41
C ARG A 60 17.39 9.00 3.89
N MET A 61 18.05 7.89 3.54
CA MET A 61 17.65 6.57 4.00
C MET A 61 17.80 6.41 5.51
N LYS A 62 18.88 6.94 6.09
CA LYS A 62 19.09 6.94 7.54
C LYS A 62 18.05 7.78 8.27
N GLU A 63 17.69 8.94 7.73
CA GLU A 63 16.61 9.78 8.30
C GLU A 63 15.27 9.03 8.31
N ILE A 64 14.90 8.41 7.19
CA ILE A 64 13.67 7.61 7.09
C ILE A 64 13.71 6.43 8.07
N GLU A 65 14.83 5.72 8.17
CA GLU A 65 14.97 4.62 9.12
C GLU A 65 14.78 5.09 10.56
N ALA A 66 15.32 6.25 10.94
CA ALA A 66 15.11 6.85 12.25
C ALA A 66 13.64 7.23 12.49
N GLU A 67 12.97 7.86 11.51
CA GLU A 67 11.54 8.17 11.58
C GLU A 67 10.71 6.88 11.77
N THR A 68 11.03 5.81 11.03
CA THR A 68 10.32 4.53 11.15
C THR A 68 10.57 3.85 12.49
N ALA A 69 11.78 3.95 13.04
CA ALA A 69 12.11 3.40 14.35
C ALA A 69 11.39 4.16 15.48
N GLU A 70 11.34 5.49 15.39
CA GLU A 70 10.59 6.32 16.35
C GLU A 70 9.08 6.06 16.28
N MET A 71 8.52 5.77 15.09
CA MET A 71 7.11 5.37 14.96
C MET A 71 6.80 4.07 15.75
N ALA A 72 7.72 3.11 15.74
CA ALA A 72 7.56 1.84 16.45
C ALA A 72 7.88 1.93 17.96
N LYS A 73 8.28 3.11 18.44
CA LYS A 73 8.68 3.30 19.84
C LYS A 73 7.47 3.14 20.75
N GLY A 74 7.53 2.12 21.61
CA GLY A 74 6.47 1.80 22.55
C GLY A 74 5.49 0.72 22.05
N TRP A 75 5.65 0.23 20.83
CA TRP A 75 4.97 -0.99 20.40
C TRP A 75 5.74 -2.23 20.88
N PRO A 76 5.03 -3.29 21.31
CA PRO A 76 5.69 -4.53 21.67
C PRO A 76 6.31 -5.18 20.42
N GLU A 77 7.44 -5.86 20.60
CA GLU A 77 8.07 -6.63 19.50
C GLU A 77 7.19 -7.80 19.05
N LYS A 78 6.36 -8.32 19.97
CA LYS A 78 5.55 -9.51 19.78
C LYS A 78 4.21 -9.40 20.50
N ILE A 79 3.15 -9.94 19.91
CA ILE A 79 1.82 -9.96 20.52
C ILE A 79 1.10 -11.29 20.27
N MET A 80 0.18 -11.62 21.18
CA MET A 80 -0.84 -12.64 20.99
C MET A 80 -2.19 -11.93 20.83
N HIS A 81 -2.81 -12.05 19.66
CA HIS A 81 -4.06 -11.34 19.38
C HIS A 81 -5.25 -12.31 19.36
N LYS A 82 -6.43 -11.93 19.86
CA LYS A 82 -7.60 -12.82 19.96
C LYS A 82 -8.09 -13.36 18.60
N LEU A 83 -7.78 -12.64 17.52
CA LEU A 83 -8.15 -13.01 16.15
C LEU A 83 -7.13 -13.93 15.46
N HIS A 84 -5.98 -14.20 16.09
CA HIS A 84 -4.93 -15.02 15.50
C HIS A 84 -4.16 -15.82 16.57
N GLU A 85 -4.10 -17.14 16.41
CA GLU A 85 -3.59 -18.06 17.45
C GLU A 85 -2.07 -18.04 17.61
N HIS A 86 -1.30 -17.65 16.58
CA HIS A 86 0.16 -17.58 16.64
C HIS A 86 0.67 -16.23 17.16
N GLU A 87 1.91 -16.23 17.65
CA GLU A 87 2.62 -15.02 18.01
C GLU A 87 2.89 -14.18 16.77
N LEU A 88 2.40 -12.94 16.78
CA LEU A 88 2.63 -11.97 15.71
C LEU A 88 3.86 -11.13 16.03
N LEU A 89 4.78 -11.01 15.07
CA LEU A 89 6.02 -10.25 15.20
C LEU A 89 5.89 -8.88 14.56
N LEU A 90 6.29 -7.83 15.27
CA LEU A 90 6.38 -6.48 14.71
C LEU A 90 7.47 -6.45 13.62
N SER A 91 7.04 -6.38 12.37
CA SER A 91 7.87 -6.58 11.18
C SER A 91 7.74 -5.41 10.22
N LYS A 92 8.86 -5.07 9.54
CA LYS A 92 8.84 -4.07 8.48
C LYS A 92 8.21 -4.65 7.21
N ARG A 93 7.12 -4.06 6.73
CA ARG A 93 6.41 -4.48 5.50
C ARG A 93 6.25 -3.29 4.57
N SER A 94 6.58 -3.48 3.28
CA SER A 94 6.51 -2.37 2.32
C SER A 94 5.08 -1.97 1.92
N ALA A 95 4.20 -2.96 1.82
CA ALA A 95 2.76 -2.81 1.70
C ALA A 95 2.13 -4.16 2.04
N TYR A 96 0.94 -4.14 2.63
CA TYR A 96 0.13 -5.31 2.94
C TYR A 96 -1.35 -4.89 3.01
N ASN A 97 -2.25 -5.87 3.06
CA ASN A 97 -3.64 -5.63 3.45
C ASN A 97 -3.82 -6.21 4.85
N CYS A 98 -4.44 -5.45 5.75
CA CYS A 98 -4.67 -5.91 7.11
C CYS A 98 -5.81 -6.94 7.12
N ASP A 99 -5.56 -8.14 7.63
CA ASP A 99 -6.54 -9.23 7.72
C ASP A 99 -7.69 -8.97 8.72
N VAL A 100 -7.66 -7.84 9.42
CA VAL A 100 -8.69 -7.45 10.40
C VAL A 100 -9.64 -6.39 9.85
N CYS A 101 -9.13 -5.38 9.14
CA CYS A 101 -9.94 -4.25 8.65
C CYS A 101 -9.97 -4.11 7.14
N ASP A 102 -9.30 -5.00 6.40
CA ASP A 102 -9.20 -5.02 4.93
C ASP A 102 -8.61 -3.74 4.30
N GLU A 103 -8.05 -2.84 5.12
CA GLU A 103 -7.37 -1.64 4.65
C GLU A 103 -5.88 -1.91 4.37
N ALA A 104 -5.33 -1.16 3.42
CA ALA A 104 -3.90 -1.22 3.12
C ALA A 104 -3.06 -0.72 4.31
N GLY A 105 -1.96 -1.42 4.60
CA GLY A 105 -0.96 -1.07 5.59
C GLY A 105 0.42 -0.89 4.97
N GLN A 106 1.26 -0.08 5.63
CA GLN A 106 2.61 0.25 5.17
C GLN A 106 3.55 0.39 6.38
N ILE A 107 4.86 0.23 6.12
CA ILE A 107 5.97 0.41 7.06
C ILE A 107 6.05 -0.68 8.14
N TRP A 108 5.03 -0.82 8.98
CA TRP A 108 5.00 -1.75 10.11
C TRP A 108 3.74 -2.61 10.09
N SER A 109 3.88 -3.89 10.40
CA SER A 109 2.81 -4.88 10.54
C SER A 109 3.12 -5.79 11.72
N PHE A 110 2.10 -6.24 12.44
CA PHE A 110 2.21 -7.44 13.26
C PHE A 110 1.97 -8.64 12.34
N TYR A 111 3.05 -9.37 12.06
CA TYR A 111 3.09 -10.38 11.01
C TYR A 111 3.32 -11.79 11.57
N CYS A 112 2.60 -12.77 11.05
CA CYS A 112 2.85 -14.19 11.27
C CYS A 112 3.43 -14.83 10.00
N GLU A 113 4.64 -15.36 10.07
CA GLU A 113 5.27 -16.06 8.94
C GLU A 113 4.59 -17.40 8.61
N GLU A 114 4.01 -18.07 9.60
CA GLU A 114 3.36 -19.38 9.42
C GLU A 114 2.03 -19.28 8.66
N CYS A 115 1.28 -18.21 8.90
CA CYS A 115 -0.05 -18.01 8.31
C CYS A 115 -0.09 -16.94 7.22
N ASP A 116 1.02 -16.25 6.97
CA ASP A 116 1.10 -15.03 6.16
C ASP A 116 0.06 -13.97 6.57
N PHE A 117 -0.18 -13.85 7.88
CA PHE A 117 -1.18 -12.96 8.46
C PHE A 117 -0.55 -11.60 8.80
N ASP A 118 -1.14 -10.51 8.32
CA ASP A 118 -0.70 -9.14 8.55
C ASP A 118 -1.78 -8.33 9.30
N MET A 119 -1.40 -7.68 10.39
CA MET A 119 -2.28 -6.79 11.16
C MET A 119 -1.65 -5.43 11.36
N HIS A 120 -2.43 -4.35 11.18
CA HIS A 120 -1.94 -3.02 11.51
C HIS A 120 -1.57 -2.91 12.99
N PRO A 121 -0.52 -2.14 13.34
CA PRO A 121 -0.23 -1.80 14.73
C PRO A 121 -1.43 -1.19 15.47
N LYS A 122 -2.24 -0.36 14.79
CA LYS A 122 -3.50 0.18 15.36
C LYS A 122 -4.50 -0.94 15.69
N CYS A 123 -4.73 -1.88 14.76
CA CYS A 123 -5.71 -2.96 14.92
C CYS A 123 -5.30 -3.95 16.01
N ALA A 124 -3.99 -4.10 16.23
CA ALA A 124 -3.42 -4.94 17.27
C ALA A 124 -3.51 -4.32 18.67
N LEU A 125 -3.39 -2.99 18.78
CA LEU A 125 -3.22 -2.28 20.04
C LEU A 125 -4.48 -1.53 20.50
N GLU A 126 -5.44 -1.28 19.60
CA GLU A 126 -6.72 -0.69 19.96
C GLU A 126 -7.70 -1.78 20.41
N GLU A 127 -8.03 -1.80 21.70
CA GLU A 127 -9.23 -2.47 22.17
C GLU A 127 -10.45 -1.69 21.64
N LYS A 128 -11.37 -2.40 20.97
CA LYS A 128 -12.59 -1.85 20.34
C LYS A 128 -13.18 -0.70 21.17
N LYS A 129 -13.16 0.53 20.63
CA LYS A 129 -14.21 1.49 20.98
C LYS A 129 -15.48 0.94 20.35
N GLU A 130 -16.24 0.18 21.15
CA GLU A 130 -17.63 -0.11 20.84
C GLU A 130 -18.32 1.22 20.58
N SER A 131 -18.71 1.43 19.33
CA SER A 131 -19.69 2.44 19.00
C SER A 131 -21.00 2.00 19.64
N ASN A 132 -21.42 2.71 20.69
CA ASN A 132 -22.83 2.84 20.95
C ASN A 132 -23.47 3.44 19.70
N MET A 133 -24.08 2.59 18.88
CA MET A 133 -25.03 3.00 17.87
C MET A 133 -26.30 2.19 18.10
N ASP A 134 -26.96 2.48 19.22
CA ASP A 134 -28.36 2.14 19.39
C ASP A 134 -29.17 2.94 18.37
N THR A 135 -29.89 2.20 17.55
CA THR A 135 -30.92 2.64 16.62
C THR A 135 -32.04 3.36 17.35
N GLU A 136 -32.49 4.53 16.88
CA GLU A 136 -33.91 4.86 16.80
C GLU A 136 -34.19 5.70 15.55
N GLU A 137 -35.16 5.21 14.79
CA GLU A 137 -35.78 5.84 13.64
C GLU A 137 -36.61 7.04 14.09
N ASP A 138 -36.67 8.10 13.29
CA ASP A 138 -37.89 8.89 13.21
C ASP A 138 -38.09 9.46 11.80
N GLN A 139 -39.22 9.08 11.21
CA GLN A 139 -39.72 9.50 9.92
C GLN A 139 -40.50 10.82 10.03
N LYS A 140 -40.53 11.55 8.91
CA LYS A 140 -41.59 12.45 8.36
C LYS A 140 -41.08 13.88 8.07
N ASP A 141 -41.38 14.53 6.95
CA ASP A 141 -42.16 14.21 5.74
C ASP A 141 -42.02 15.41 4.75
N GLN A 142 -42.23 15.16 3.44
CA GLN A 142 -42.53 16.05 2.29
C GLN A 142 -41.57 17.21 1.97
N GLY A 143 -41.10 17.44 0.74
CA GLY A 143 -41.45 16.91 -0.58
C GLY A 143 -41.11 17.97 -1.62
N LYS A 144 -40.53 17.58 -2.77
CA LYS A 144 -40.84 18.12 -4.11
C LYS A 144 -40.02 17.38 -5.18
N GLU A 145 -40.75 16.95 -6.19
CA GLU A 145 -40.30 16.30 -7.42
C GLU A 145 -39.31 17.18 -8.19
N GLU A 146 -38.27 16.56 -8.75
CA GLU A 146 -37.77 16.90 -10.07
C GLU A 146 -37.09 15.65 -10.66
N GLN A 147 -37.69 15.11 -11.71
CA GLN A 147 -37.20 13.96 -12.46
C GLN A 147 -35.90 14.33 -13.20
N LYS A 148 -34.82 13.57 -12.96
CA LYS A 148 -33.75 13.40 -13.95
C LYS A 148 -33.37 11.94 -14.05
N ALA A 149 -33.29 11.51 -15.31
CA ALA A 149 -33.26 10.13 -15.77
C ALA A 149 -32.07 9.33 -15.23
N ASN A 150 -32.32 8.04 -15.00
CA ASN A 150 -31.34 7.04 -14.63
C ASN A 150 -30.18 7.00 -15.65
N GLU A 151 -28.98 7.38 -15.23
CA GLU A 151 -27.73 7.08 -15.95
C GLU A 151 -27.39 5.59 -15.73
N GLY A 152 -28.09 4.71 -16.47
CA GLY A 152 -27.80 3.29 -16.50
C GLY A 152 -26.68 3.00 -17.48
N TRP A 153 -25.67 2.24 -17.06
CA TRP A 153 -24.69 1.67 -17.97
C TRP A 153 -25.37 0.57 -18.79
N ILE A 154 -25.36 0.71 -20.11
CA ILE A 154 -25.81 -0.34 -21.02
C ILE A 154 -24.56 -1.09 -21.45
N CYS A 155 -24.52 -2.38 -21.16
CA CYS A 155 -23.44 -3.27 -21.56
C CYS A 155 -23.99 -4.27 -22.58
N ASP A 156 -23.34 -4.34 -23.75
CA ASP A 156 -23.60 -5.38 -24.74
C ASP A 156 -22.27 -6.09 -25.04
N GLY A 157 -22.08 -7.26 -24.41
CA GLY A 157 -20.80 -7.97 -24.42
C GLY A 157 -19.71 -7.26 -23.61
N GLU A 158 -18.51 -7.13 -24.19
CA GLU A 158 -17.30 -6.62 -23.51
C GLU A 158 -17.16 -5.10 -23.49
N VAL A 159 -18.17 -4.35 -23.96
CA VAL A 159 -18.11 -2.87 -24.02
C VAL A 159 -19.34 -2.27 -23.35
N CYS A 160 -19.10 -1.40 -22.36
CA CYS A 160 -20.14 -0.63 -21.69
C CYS A 160 -20.00 0.85 -22.04
N PHE A 161 -21.13 1.50 -22.33
CA PHE A 161 -21.19 2.93 -22.56
C PHE A 161 -22.25 3.58 -21.67
N LYS A 162 -22.02 4.85 -21.37
CA LYS A 162 -22.90 5.67 -20.53
C LYS A 162 -23.93 6.34 -21.44
N GLY A 163 -25.20 5.97 -21.28
CA GLY A 163 -26.34 6.59 -21.97
C GLY A 163 -26.72 7.93 -21.36
#